data_AF-A0AAV0BIN0-F1
#
_entry.id   AF-A0AAV0BIN0-F1
#
_cell.length_a   1.000
_cell.length_b   1.000
_cell.length_c   1.000
_cell.angle_alpha   90.00
_cell.angle_beta   90.00
_cell.angle_gamma   90.00
#
_symmetry.space_group_name_H-M   'P 1'
#
loop_
_entity.id
_entity.type
_entity.pdbx_description
1 polymer ?
#
loop_
_entity_poly.entity_id
_entity_poly.type
_entity_poly.pdbx_seq_one_letter_code
_entity_poly.pdbx_strand_id
1 'polypeptide(L)'
;MAFLFKSKTKSPQELVRSIRDNLNRLEANQPTTTTTTTTSTSNSHQESNRKINEELNKSLHQIKSILTGPTSLSSNHDSGSSTSSQTIDDQSNSASTSNSNSNSNSNSNSNSNSNSNSNSNSNTSIQQSSSNNISSTSVSASASASSSSASASNSSPELIAQLAQDIYSTDLLSSFLLNLHRLDFESRKDVVTIFSLILRRQIGNRWPTVDYLANREQIVWLALRGYENPDVALNTGMILKEMLRHEVLAKNLLYSDRFYDFPGYIEQTTFGIACDAMSSFKECLTRHKSMVSTYLEDNYDKFFSTYTNLIQSSNYVTKRQSIKLLGEILLDRSNYNVMNRYISNEDNLKIMMNLLKDKSKNIQFEAFHVFKVFVANPRKPPAIESILRRNKEKLIDFLRNFHNDKDDEQFNDEKGFLIIQIENLK
;
A
#
# COMPACT_ATOMS: atom_id res chain seq x y z
N MET A 1 2.79 -23.63 47.34
CA MET A 1 1.91 -22.48 47.00
C MET A 1 2.61 -21.61 45.96
N ALA A 2 2.32 -21.82 44.68
CA ALA A 2 2.76 -20.91 43.63
C ALA A 2 1.82 -19.71 43.62
N PHE A 3 2.30 -18.56 44.11
CA PHE A 3 1.62 -17.28 43.92
C PHE A 3 1.66 -16.92 42.44
N LEU A 4 0.61 -17.28 41.70
CA LEU A 4 0.32 -16.75 40.38
C LEU A 4 0.02 -15.25 40.52
N PHE A 5 1.06 -14.42 40.42
CA PHE A 5 0.92 -12.99 40.18
C PHE A 5 0.24 -12.80 38.81
N LYS A 6 -1.09 -12.76 38.77
CA LYS A 6 -1.81 -12.12 37.67
C LYS A 6 -1.37 -10.66 37.66
N SER A 7 -0.56 -10.25 36.69
CA SER A 7 -0.26 -8.83 36.50
C SER A 7 -1.59 -8.10 36.35
N LYS A 8 -1.85 -7.09 37.19
CA LYS A 8 -3.03 -6.23 37.09
C LYS A 8 -3.09 -5.69 35.64
N THR A 9 -4.16 -6.01 34.92
CA THR A 9 -4.41 -5.42 33.60
C THR A 9 -4.60 -3.92 33.79
N LYS A 10 -3.67 -3.12 33.26
CA LYS A 10 -3.75 -1.65 33.32
C LYS A 10 -5.00 -1.18 32.57
N SER A 11 -5.62 -0.09 33.03
CA SER A 11 -6.71 0.53 32.27
C SER A 11 -6.19 1.10 30.93
N PRO A 12 -7.04 1.31 29.91
CA PRO A 12 -6.61 1.93 28.65
C PRO A 12 -5.91 3.27 28.86
N GLN A 13 -6.44 4.09 29.77
CA GLN A 13 -5.87 5.38 30.10
C GLN A 13 -4.48 5.25 30.75
N GLU A 14 -4.30 4.30 31.67
CA GLU A 14 -3.00 4.02 32.28
C GLU A 14 -1.99 3.49 31.26
N LEU A 15 -2.43 2.66 30.30
CA LEU A 15 -1.56 2.15 29.23
C LEU A 15 -1.06 3.28 28.34
N VAL A 16 -1.97 4.12 27.86
CA VAL A 16 -1.64 5.26 26.98
C VAL A 16 -0.72 6.25 27.71
N ARG A 17 -1.03 6.60 28.97
CA ARG A 17 -0.15 7.46 29.79
C ARG A 17 1.23 6.83 30.00
N SER A 18 1.27 5.55 30.37
CA SER A 18 2.52 4.82 30.60
C SER A 18 3.41 4.76 29.36
N ILE A 19 2.83 4.59 28.17
CA ILE A 19 3.58 4.64 26.91
C ILE A 19 4.12 6.05 26.68
N ARG A 20 3.26 7.06 26.80
CA ARG A 20 3.66 8.45 26.55
C ARG A 20 4.81 8.90 27.46
N ASP A 21 4.69 8.61 28.76
CA ASP A 21 5.73 8.96 29.73
C ASP A 21 7.05 8.25 29.41
N ASN A 22 6.98 6.98 29.01
CA ASN A 22 8.18 6.22 28.63
C ASN A 22 8.79 6.68 27.30
N LEU A 23 7.99 7.10 26.31
CA LEU A 23 8.50 7.74 25.09
C LEU A 23 9.22 9.05 25.42
N ASN A 24 8.63 9.90 26.27
CA ASN A 24 9.26 11.15 26.70
C ASN A 24 10.57 10.90 27.47
N ARG A 25 10.63 9.83 28.28
CA ARG A 25 11.88 9.43 28.97
C ARG A 25 12.96 8.95 28.00
N LEU A 26 12.59 8.22 26.93
CA LEU A 26 13.53 7.85 25.87
C LEU A 26 14.03 9.07 25.08
N GLU A 27 13.21 10.11 24.96
CA GLU A 27 13.60 11.39 24.37
C GLU A 27 14.62 12.13 25.25
N ALA A 28 14.32 12.26 26.54
CA ALA A 28 15.16 12.96 27.52
C ALA A 28 16.52 12.29 27.79
N ASN A 29 16.63 10.97 27.61
CA ASN A 29 17.87 10.23 27.84
C ASN A 29 18.92 10.38 26.71
N GLN A 30 18.72 11.26 25.72
CA GLN A 30 19.71 11.49 24.68
C GLN A 30 20.87 12.38 25.17
N PRO A 31 22.13 12.04 24.82
CA PRO A 31 23.25 12.93 25.06
C PRO A 31 23.07 14.18 24.19
N THR A 32 22.78 15.32 24.82
CA THR A 32 22.95 16.63 24.18
C THR A 32 24.41 16.76 23.75
N THR A 33 24.64 17.23 22.52
CA THR A 33 25.91 17.27 21.78
C THR A 33 27.08 18.05 22.44
N THR A 34 27.02 18.35 23.73
CA THR A 34 27.95 19.26 24.41
C THR A 34 28.60 18.71 25.69
N THR A 35 28.38 17.45 26.06
CA THR A 35 28.94 16.96 27.35
C THR A 35 29.79 15.71 27.15
N THR A 36 31.08 15.83 27.48
CA THR A 36 32.06 14.74 27.57
C THR A 36 31.58 13.71 28.60
N THR A 37 30.90 12.65 28.16
CA THR A 37 30.32 11.63 29.04
C THR A 37 31.36 10.59 29.46
N THR A 38 31.58 10.44 30.76
CA THR A 38 32.41 9.39 31.38
C THR A 38 31.77 8.00 31.25
N THR A 39 32.60 6.95 31.14
CA THR A 39 32.23 5.53 30.88
C THR A 39 31.25 4.91 31.90
N SER A 40 31.13 5.48 33.11
CA SER A 40 30.16 5.04 34.13
C SER A 40 28.73 5.52 33.85
N THR A 41 28.59 6.74 33.31
CA THR A 41 27.31 7.36 33.00
C THR A 41 26.64 6.67 31.79
N SER A 42 27.44 6.24 30.80
CA SER A 42 26.95 5.50 29.63
C SER A 42 26.30 4.16 29.99
N ASN A 43 26.85 3.42 30.95
CA ASN A 43 26.26 2.14 31.39
C ASN A 43 24.93 2.33 32.12
N SER A 44 24.80 3.41 32.90
CA SER A 44 23.54 3.72 33.61
C SER A 44 22.40 4.12 32.66
N HIS A 45 22.70 4.88 31.59
CA HIS A 45 21.72 5.25 30.58
C HIS A 45 21.29 4.05 29.72
N GLN A 46 22.21 3.14 29.39
CA GLN A 46 21.88 1.92 28.67
C GLN A 46 20.93 1.02 29.47
N GLU A 47 21.20 0.81 30.76
CA GLU A 47 20.32 0.01 31.64
C GLU A 47 18.95 0.68 31.86
N SER A 48 18.91 2.01 31.99
CA SER A 48 17.67 2.78 32.06
C SER A 48 16.83 2.62 30.78
N ASN A 49 17.44 2.76 29.61
CA ASN A 49 16.76 2.60 28.32
C ASN A 49 16.25 1.17 28.10
N ARG A 50 16.98 0.16 28.58
CA ARG A 50 16.52 -1.23 28.55
C ARG A 50 15.23 -1.40 29.35
N LYS A 51 15.20 -0.91 30.60
CA LYS A 51 14.01 -0.98 31.45
C LYS A 51 12.82 -0.25 30.85
N ILE A 52 13.06 0.93 30.26
CA ILE A 52 12.01 1.70 29.57
C ILE A 52 11.43 0.91 28.38
N ASN A 53 12.29 0.30 27.55
CA ASN A 53 11.84 -0.53 26.43
C ASN A 53 11.08 -1.78 26.90
N GLU A 54 11.48 -2.43 27.98
CA GLU A 54 10.73 -3.56 28.56
C GLU A 54 9.32 -3.17 29.01
N GLU A 55 9.15 -1.98 29.59
CA GLU A 55 7.83 -1.45 29.97
C GLU A 55 6.98 -1.03 28.76
N LEU A 56 7.62 -0.44 27.73
CA LEU A 56 6.95 -0.10 26.47
C LEU A 56 6.44 -1.34 25.77
N ASN A 57 7.26 -2.38 25.61
CA ASN A 57 6.85 -3.65 25.03
C ASN A 57 5.62 -4.24 25.75
N LYS A 58 5.64 -4.29 27.08
CA LYS A 58 4.50 -4.79 27.86
C LYS A 58 3.23 -3.97 27.62
N SER A 59 3.35 -2.65 27.55
CA SER A 59 2.21 -1.75 27.38
C SER A 59 1.66 -1.79 25.96
N LEU A 60 2.53 -1.82 24.94
CA LEU A 60 2.18 -1.99 23.52
C LEU A 60 1.49 -3.33 23.29
N HIS A 61 2.01 -4.42 23.87
CA HIS A 61 1.41 -5.74 23.75
C HIS A 61 -0.01 -5.78 24.37
N GLN A 62 -0.21 -5.13 25.52
CA GLN A 62 -1.54 -5.03 26.13
C GLN A 62 -2.51 -4.21 25.26
N ILE A 63 -2.08 -3.07 24.69
CA ILE A 63 -2.91 -2.30 23.75
C ILE A 63 -3.27 -3.15 22.52
N LYS A 64 -2.30 -3.84 21.93
CA LYS A 64 -2.54 -4.73 20.79
C LYS A 64 -3.53 -5.84 21.14
N SER A 65 -3.41 -6.48 22.31
CA SER A 65 -4.34 -7.51 22.78
C SER A 65 -5.77 -6.98 22.97
N ILE A 66 -5.92 -5.75 23.47
CA ILE A 66 -7.23 -5.08 23.57
C ILE A 66 -7.85 -4.89 22.17
N LEU A 67 -7.03 -4.50 21.18
CA LEU A 67 -7.49 -4.23 19.81
C LEU A 67 -7.81 -5.48 18.99
N THR A 68 -7.09 -6.59 19.19
CA THR A 68 -7.28 -7.83 18.41
C THR A 68 -8.28 -8.81 19.03
N GLY A 69 -8.57 -8.68 20.33
CA GLY A 69 -9.28 -9.71 21.09
C GLY A 69 -8.46 -11.00 21.28
N PRO A 70 -9.02 -12.02 21.95
CA PRO A 70 -8.35 -13.31 22.10
C PRO A 70 -8.20 -13.95 20.72
N THR A 71 -6.97 -14.27 20.35
CA THR A 71 -6.63 -14.98 19.11
C THR A 71 -7.35 -16.34 19.06
N SER A 72 -8.48 -16.44 18.35
CA SER A 72 -8.95 -17.72 17.85
C SER A 72 -8.14 -18.04 16.59
N LEU A 73 -7.20 -18.97 16.71
CA LEU A 73 -6.69 -19.73 15.58
C LEU A 73 -7.89 -20.34 14.85
N SER A 74 -8.22 -19.85 13.65
CA SER A 74 -9.11 -20.59 12.75
C SER A 74 -8.29 -21.69 12.08
N SER A 75 -8.15 -22.82 12.75
CA SER A 75 -7.87 -24.09 12.08
C SER A 75 -9.17 -24.57 11.43
N ASN A 76 -9.44 -24.15 10.20
CA ASN A 76 -10.40 -24.88 9.37
C ASN A 76 -9.67 -26.10 8.80
N HIS A 77 -9.76 -27.20 9.55
CA HIS A 77 -9.77 -28.53 8.98
C HIS A 77 -11.02 -28.63 8.11
N ASP A 78 -10.83 -28.82 6.80
CA ASP A 78 -11.87 -29.39 5.96
C ASP A 78 -11.41 -30.77 5.47
N SER A 79 -12.34 -31.71 5.50
CA SER A 79 -12.11 -33.16 5.37
C SER A 79 -12.88 -33.66 4.15
N GLY A 80 -12.22 -34.42 3.27
CA GLY A 80 -12.86 -35.13 2.15
C GLY A 80 -11.82 -35.57 1.13
N SER A 81 -11.03 -36.60 1.45
CA SER A 81 -11.24 -38.01 1.07
C SER A 81 -10.63 -38.37 -0.31
N SER A 82 -9.51 -39.12 -0.23
CA SER A 82 -9.13 -40.30 -1.05
C SER A 82 -9.33 -40.24 -2.57
N THR A 83 -8.34 -40.59 -3.41
CA THR A 83 -7.79 -41.95 -3.51
C THR A 83 -6.47 -41.95 -4.32
N SER A 84 -5.48 -42.73 -3.86
CA SER A 84 -4.49 -43.56 -4.62
C SER A 84 -3.74 -42.95 -5.83
N SER A 85 -2.41 -42.97 -5.95
CA SER A 85 -1.45 -44.09 -5.75
C SER A 85 -0.04 -43.49 -5.55
N GLN A 86 0.81 -43.96 -4.62
CA GLN A 86 1.80 -45.05 -4.79
C GLN A 86 2.50 -45.01 -6.17
N THR A 87 3.83 -44.94 -6.34
CA THR A 87 4.96 -45.41 -5.51
C THR A 87 6.29 -45.06 -6.22
N ILE A 88 7.38 -44.91 -5.44
CA ILE A 88 8.79 -45.26 -5.78
C ILE A 88 9.50 -44.27 -6.75
N ASP A 89 10.63 -43.62 -6.46
CA ASP A 89 11.93 -44.13 -6.01
C ASP A 89 12.75 -43.11 -5.20
N ASP A 90 13.65 -43.67 -4.38
CA ASP A 90 14.64 -43.01 -3.56
C ASP A 90 16.05 -43.30 -4.12
N GLN A 91 17.05 -42.51 -3.70
CA GLN A 91 18.52 -42.68 -3.86
C GLN A 91 19.27 -41.97 -5.01
N SER A 92 19.90 -40.86 -4.60
CA SER A 92 21.34 -40.55 -4.67
C SER A 92 22.14 -40.83 -5.96
N ASN A 93 22.77 -39.79 -6.54
CA ASN A 93 24.15 -39.45 -6.20
C ASN A 93 24.63 -38.13 -6.81
N SER A 94 25.57 -37.52 -6.11
CA SER A 94 26.32 -36.30 -6.40
C SER A 94 27.14 -36.33 -7.71
N ALA A 95 27.17 -35.21 -8.44
CA ALA A 95 28.40 -34.60 -8.98
C ALA A 95 28.11 -33.27 -9.71
N SER A 96 28.62 -32.18 -9.13
CA SER A 96 29.31 -31.04 -9.76
C SER A 96 29.01 -30.57 -11.20
N THR A 97 28.89 -29.23 -11.26
CA THR A 97 29.44 -28.26 -12.24
C THR A 97 28.45 -27.57 -13.21
N SER A 98 28.46 -26.23 -13.07
CA SER A 98 28.36 -25.19 -14.12
C SER A 98 27.03 -24.92 -14.85
N ASN A 99 26.56 -23.70 -14.58
CA ASN A 99 26.19 -22.64 -15.52
C ASN A 99 24.78 -22.61 -16.13
N SER A 100 24.27 -21.38 -16.24
CA SER A 100 23.18 -20.90 -17.12
C SER A 100 21.75 -20.86 -16.57
N ASN A 101 21.30 -19.63 -16.35
CA ASN A 101 20.16 -18.96 -17.02
C ASN A 101 18.71 -19.47 -16.84
N SER A 102 17.82 -18.46 -16.74
CA SER A 102 16.36 -18.46 -17.00
C SER A 102 15.47 -18.87 -15.82
N ASN A 103 14.60 -18.00 -15.29
CA ASN A 103 13.38 -17.35 -15.82
C ASN A 103 12.12 -18.07 -15.33
N SER A 104 11.20 -17.29 -14.74
CA SER A 104 9.78 -17.56 -14.40
C SER A 104 9.34 -16.37 -13.50
N ASN A 105 8.66 -15.30 -13.94
CA ASN A 105 7.28 -15.21 -14.42
C ASN A 105 6.36 -16.23 -13.73
N SER A 106 5.32 -15.85 -12.99
CA SER A 106 4.11 -15.13 -13.41
C SER A 106 3.30 -14.84 -12.11
N ASN A 107 2.13 -14.21 -12.02
CA ASN A 107 1.19 -13.61 -12.95
C ASN A 107 0.23 -12.77 -12.10
N SER A 108 -0.29 -11.66 -12.63
CA SER A 108 -1.42 -10.94 -12.06
C SER A 108 -2.58 -11.09 -13.03
N ASN A 109 -3.65 -11.74 -12.58
CA ASN A 109 -4.84 -11.99 -13.38
C ASN A 109 -5.79 -10.79 -13.27
N SER A 110 -6.28 -10.28 -14.40
CA SER A 110 -7.35 -9.28 -14.46
C SER A 110 -8.27 -9.66 -15.61
N ASN A 111 -9.47 -10.11 -15.26
CA ASN A 111 -10.50 -10.47 -16.22
C ASN A 111 -11.53 -9.35 -16.28
N SER A 112 -11.69 -8.76 -17.46
CA SER A 112 -12.79 -7.86 -17.80
C SER A 112 -13.73 -8.62 -18.71
N ASN A 113 -15.02 -8.58 -18.46
CA ASN A 113 -15.99 -9.04 -19.44
C ASN A 113 -17.12 -8.02 -19.59
N SER A 114 -17.38 -7.70 -20.85
CA SER A 114 -18.44 -6.81 -21.30
C SER A 114 -19.48 -7.70 -21.97
N ASN A 115 -20.77 -7.53 -21.69
CA ASN A 115 -21.73 -7.56 -22.79
C ASN A 115 -23.07 -6.88 -22.45
N SER A 116 -23.57 -6.21 -23.47
CA SER A 116 -24.82 -5.49 -23.56
C SER A 116 -25.98 -6.43 -23.86
N ASN A 117 -27.19 -6.16 -23.34
CA ASN A 117 -28.39 -6.24 -24.17
C ASN A 117 -29.59 -5.47 -23.57
N SER A 118 -30.43 -5.00 -24.49
CA SER A 118 -31.48 -3.99 -24.30
C SER A 118 -32.88 -4.59 -24.08
N ASN A 119 -33.73 -3.76 -23.48
CA ASN A 119 -35.18 -3.59 -23.73
C ASN A 119 -36.20 -4.61 -23.14
N SER A 120 -37.03 -4.15 -22.19
CA SER A 120 -38.46 -3.77 -22.42
C SER A 120 -39.34 -3.92 -21.16
N ASN A 121 -40.16 -2.88 -20.94
CA ASN A 121 -41.33 -2.73 -20.05
C ASN A 121 -42.05 -3.99 -19.54
N SER A 122 -42.53 -3.98 -18.29
CA SER A 122 -43.93 -3.61 -17.95
C SER A 122 -44.28 -3.80 -16.46
N ASN A 123 -45.17 -2.92 -15.98
CA ASN A 123 -45.82 -2.84 -14.67
C ASN A 123 -46.48 -4.15 -14.22
N THR A 124 -46.48 -4.46 -12.90
CA THR A 124 -47.72 -4.51 -12.09
C THR A 124 -47.46 -4.77 -10.60
N SER A 125 -48.11 -3.94 -9.79
CA SER A 125 -48.36 -4.00 -8.35
C SER A 125 -49.33 -5.11 -7.96
N ILE A 126 -49.10 -5.88 -6.88
CA ILE A 126 -50.15 -6.42 -5.98
C ILE A 126 -49.61 -6.53 -4.53
N GLN A 127 -50.53 -6.28 -3.63
CA GLN A 127 -50.51 -5.97 -2.20
C GLN A 127 -50.92 -7.20 -1.36
N GLN A 128 -50.61 -7.19 -0.05
CA GLN A 128 -51.31 -7.94 1.04
C GLN A 128 -51.21 -9.49 1.02
N SER A 129 -51.24 -10.25 2.13
CA SER A 129 -51.72 -10.04 3.49
C SER A 129 -51.40 -11.26 4.38
N SER A 130 -51.18 -11.00 5.67
CA SER A 130 -51.72 -11.68 6.86
C SER A 130 -51.59 -13.20 7.09
N SER A 131 -51.04 -13.58 8.26
CA SER A 131 -51.74 -14.20 9.42
C SER A 131 -50.73 -14.94 10.30
N ASN A 132 -50.48 -14.46 11.53
CA ASN A 132 -51.07 -14.94 12.79
C ASN A 132 -50.91 -16.44 13.07
N ASN A 133 -50.13 -16.77 14.09
CA ASN A 133 -50.60 -17.67 15.16
C ASN A 133 -49.85 -17.41 16.47
N ILE A 134 -50.65 -17.12 17.49
CA ILE A 134 -50.31 -17.02 18.91
C ILE A 134 -50.60 -18.40 19.51
N SER A 135 -49.67 -18.92 20.31
CA SER A 135 -49.99 -19.86 21.39
C SER A 135 -49.05 -19.62 22.56
N SER A 136 -49.65 -19.08 23.62
CA SER A 136 -49.13 -18.90 24.97
C SER A 136 -48.89 -20.23 25.69
N THR A 137 -47.81 -20.34 26.47
CA THR A 137 -47.87 -21.01 27.79
C THR A 137 -46.74 -20.49 28.69
N SER A 138 -47.14 -19.99 29.86
CA SER A 138 -46.31 -19.56 30.98
C SER A 138 -45.87 -20.75 31.84
N VAL A 139 -44.60 -20.80 32.25
CA VAL A 139 -44.21 -21.47 33.51
C VAL A 139 -42.99 -20.78 34.11
N SER A 140 -43.15 -20.30 35.35
CA SER A 140 -42.11 -19.77 36.22
C SER A 140 -41.28 -20.91 36.82
N ALA A 141 -39.95 -20.80 36.82
CA ALA A 141 -39.10 -21.59 37.71
C ALA A 141 -37.80 -20.84 38.02
N SER A 142 -37.71 -20.34 39.25
CA SER A 142 -36.48 -19.92 39.91
C SER A 142 -35.67 -21.16 40.29
N ALA A 143 -34.42 -21.24 39.86
CA ALA A 143 -33.41 -22.12 40.45
C ALA A 143 -32.02 -21.47 40.37
N SER A 144 -31.46 -21.28 41.54
CA SER A 144 -30.11 -20.84 41.86
C SER A 144 -29.01 -21.82 41.41
N ALA A 145 -27.78 -21.28 41.37
CA ALA A 145 -26.49 -21.95 41.30
C ALA A 145 -25.91 -22.23 39.90
N SER A 146 -24.92 -21.43 39.52
CA SER A 146 -23.54 -21.92 39.48
C SER A 146 -22.61 -20.80 39.05
N SER A 147 -21.65 -20.51 39.92
CA SER A 147 -20.45 -19.75 39.63
C SER A 147 -19.67 -20.44 38.50
N SER A 148 -19.94 -20.07 37.25
CA SER A 148 -19.02 -20.29 36.15
C SER A 148 -18.11 -19.08 36.04
N SER A 149 -16.85 -19.28 36.41
CA SER A 149 -15.75 -18.37 36.18
C SER A 149 -15.62 -18.07 34.69
N ALA A 150 -16.36 -17.07 34.21
CA ALA A 150 -16.14 -16.48 32.91
C ALA A 150 -14.78 -15.79 32.92
N SER A 151 -13.83 -16.35 32.17
CA SER A 151 -12.61 -15.66 31.77
C SER A 151 -13.01 -14.29 31.21
N ALA A 152 -12.71 -13.22 31.95
CA ALA A 152 -13.01 -11.86 31.56
C ALA A 152 -12.49 -11.60 30.14
N SER A 153 -13.42 -11.30 29.23
CA SER A 153 -13.13 -10.94 27.86
C SER A 153 -12.34 -9.63 27.84
N ASN A 154 -11.04 -9.68 27.54
CA ASN A 154 -10.15 -8.50 27.52
C ASN A 154 -10.38 -7.54 26.32
N SER A 155 -11.41 -7.76 25.51
CA SER A 155 -11.75 -6.93 24.34
C SER A 155 -13.25 -6.67 24.29
N SER A 156 -13.72 -5.65 24.99
CA SER A 156 -15.08 -5.13 24.80
C SER A 156 -15.07 -3.94 23.83
N PRO A 157 -16.14 -3.73 23.04
CA PRO A 157 -16.26 -2.56 22.17
C PRO A 157 -16.09 -1.23 22.91
N GLU A 158 -16.54 -1.19 24.17
CA GLU A 158 -16.38 -0.05 25.08
C GLU A 158 -14.93 0.19 25.46
N LEU A 159 -14.18 -0.88 25.78
CA LEU A 159 -12.75 -0.78 26.11
C LEU A 159 -11.93 -0.28 24.92
N ILE A 160 -12.25 -0.74 23.71
CA ILE A 160 -11.62 -0.29 22.46
C ILE A 160 -11.98 1.20 22.20
N ALA A 161 -13.23 1.60 22.45
CA ALA A 161 -13.65 2.99 22.30
C ALA A 161 -12.90 3.91 23.27
N GLN A 162 -12.78 3.50 24.55
CA GLN A 162 -12.03 4.24 25.57
C GLN A 162 -10.55 4.34 25.20
N LEU A 163 -9.92 3.24 24.80
CA LEU A 163 -8.54 3.20 24.33
C LEU A 163 -8.32 4.14 23.14
N ALA A 164 -9.21 4.12 22.15
CA ALA A 164 -9.11 4.99 21.00
C ALA A 164 -9.21 6.47 21.40
N GLN A 165 -10.16 6.82 22.27
CA GLN A 165 -10.31 8.17 22.80
C GLN A 165 -9.07 8.65 23.55
N ASP A 166 -8.48 7.80 24.37
CA ASP A 166 -7.24 8.10 25.10
C ASP A 166 -6.07 8.30 24.13
N ILE A 167 -5.94 7.47 23.08
CA ILE A 167 -4.95 7.64 22.01
C ILE A 167 -5.09 9.01 21.31
N TYR A 168 -6.33 9.43 21.00
CA TYR A 168 -6.57 10.72 20.33
C TYR A 168 -6.28 11.90 21.24
N SER A 169 -6.78 11.86 22.49
CA SER A 169 -6.59 12.95 23.46
C SER A 169 -5.13 13.18 23.84
N THR A 170 -4.30 12.14 23.70
CA THR A 170 -2.86 12.20 24.00
C THR A 170 -1.99 12.31 22.75
N ASP A 171 -2.55 12.47 21.56
CA ASP A 171 -1.80 12.53 20.30
C ASP A 171 -0.76 11.40 20.13
N LEU A 172 -1.09 10.21 20.66
CA LEU A 172 -0.11 9.12 20.77
C LEU A 172 0.36 8.64 19.39
N LEU A 173 -0.50 8.73 18.36
CA LEU A 173 -0.15 8.38 16.98
C LEU A 173 1.00 9.24 16.44
N SER A 174 1.02 10.54 16.75
CA SER A 174 2.12 11.44 16.40
C SER A 174 3.39 11.07 17.17
N SER A 175 3.27 10.85 18.48
CA SER A 175 4.39 10.43 19.33
C SER A 175 5.01 9.10 18.89
N PHE A 176 4.21 8.16 18.40
CA PHE A 176 4.70 6.91 17.83
C PHE A 176 5.60 7.13 16.62
N LEU A 177 5.20 7.96 15.67
CA LEU A 177 6.01 8.24 14.47
C LEU A 177 7.32 8.96 14.82
N LEU A 178 7.26 9.95 15.71
CA LEU A 178 8.43 10.72 16.15
C LEU A 178 9.47 9.85 16.87
N ASN A 179 9.02 8.88 17.67
CA ASN A 179 9.89 8.07 18.51
C ASN A 179 10.15 6.66 17.99
N LEU A 180 9.63 6.29 16.81
CA LEU A 180 9.71 4.92 16.29
C LEU A 180 11.15 4.40 16.22
N HIS A 181 12.10 5.26 15.86
CA HIS A 181 13.53 4.92 15.76
C HIS A 181 14.19 4.59 17.10
N ARG A 182 13.58 5.00 18.21
CA ARG A 182 14.06 4.75 19.58
C ARG A 182 13.55 3.43 20.16
N LEU A 183 12.52 2.87 19.54
CA LEU A 183 11.92 1.61 19.97
C LEU A 183 12.76 0.43 19.47
N ASP A 184 12.69 -0.68 20.19
CA ASP A 184 13.25 -1.94 19.73
C ASP A 184 12.42 -2.54 18.58
N PHE A 185 12.95 -3.60 17.96
CA PHE A 185 12.38 -4.19 16.75
C PHE A 185 10.94 -4.69 16.95
N GLU A 186 10.65 -5.33 18.08
CA GLU A 186 9.31 -5.86 18.34
C GLU A 186 8.31 -4.75 18.68
N SER A 187 8.72 -3.75 19.47
CA SER A 187 7.90 -2.55 19.73
C SER A 187 7.54 -1.80 18.44
N ARG A 188 8.47 -1.69 17.48
CA ARG A 188 8.18 -1.06 16.17
C ARG A 188 7.07 -1.81 15.43
N LYS A 189 7.10 -3.16 15.41
CA LYS A 189 6.05 -3.98 14.78
C LYS A 189 4.71 -3.83 15.47
N ASP A 190 4.72 -3.81 16.80
CA ASP A 190 3.50 -3.60 17.58
C ASP A 190 2.91 -2.22 17.33
N VAL A 191 3.73 -1.16 17.24
CA VAL A 191 3.27 0.18 16.85
C VAL A 191 2.62 0.18 15.47
N VAL A 192 3.26 -0.42 14.44
CA VAL A 192 2.66 -0.51 13.10
C VAL A 192 1.32 -1.23 13.15
N THR A 193 1.22 -2.31 13.92
CA THR A 193 0.00 -3.11 14.08
C THR A 193 -1.10 -2.29 14.77
N ILE A 194 -0.80 -1.64 15.89
CA ILE A 194 -1.73 -0.79 16.64
C ILE A 194 -2.24 0.35 15.77
N PHE A 195 -1.32 1.05 15.07
CA PHE A 195 -1.66 2.14 14.17
C PHE A 195 -2.62 1.66 13.07
N SER A 196 -2.33 0.51 12.46
CA SER A 196 -3.16 -0.05 11.40
C SER A 196 -4.54 -0.48 11.92
N LEU A 197 -4.62 -1.10 13.09
CA LEU A 197 -5.86 -1.56 13.69
C LEU A 197 -6.78 -0.39 14.07
N ILE A 198 -6.23 0.64 14.70
CA ILE A 198 -7.03 1.80 15.09
C ILE A 198 -7.45 2.63 13.86
N LEU A 199 -6.61 2.71 12.83
CA LEU A 199 -6.96 3.36 11.58
C LEU A 199 -8.10 2.64 10.85
N ARG A 200 -8.08 1.30 10.88
CA ARG A 200 -9.14 0.46 10.31
C ARG A 200 -10.42 0.36 11.18
N ARG A 201 -10.45 1.02 12.34
CA ARG A 201 -11.61 0.93 13.22
C ARG A 201 -12.77 1.75 12.66
N GLN A 202 -13.92 1.08 12.53
CA GLN A 202 -15.15 1.68 12.02
C GLN A 202 -16.24 1.73 13.12
N ILE A 203 -16.98 2.83 13.18
CA ILE A 203 -18.20 2.96 13.99
C ILE A 203 -19.34 3.37 13.05
N GLY A 204 -20.26 2.45 12.78
CA GLY A 204 -21.27 2.64 11.73
C GLY A 204 -20.59 2.86 10.37
N ASN A 205 -20.83 4.00 9.73
CA ASN A 205 -20.21 4.37 8.45
C ASN A 205 -19.01 5.32 8.59
N ARG A 206 -18.55 5.58 9.81
CA ARG A 206 -17.45 6.51 10.09
C ARG A 206 -16.18 5.76 10.46
N TRP A 207 -15.05 6.39 10.15
CA TRP A 207 -13.71 5.95 10.53
C TRP A 207 -13.13 6.98 11.50
N PRO A 208 -13.35 6.86 12.83
CA PRO A 208 -13.02 7.93 13.78
C PRO A 208 -11.56 8.36 13.75
N THR A 209 -10.64 7.43 13.51
CA THR A 209 -9.21 7.73 13.39
C THR A 209 -8.90 8.49 12.11
N VAL A 210 -9.57 8.18 11.00
CA VAL A 210 -9.43 8.95 9.76
C VAL A 210 -9.94 10.37 9.96
N ASP A 211 -11.10 10.52 10.62
CA ASP A 211 -11.67 11.84 10.95
C ASP A 211 -10.74 12.64 11.88
N TYR A 212 -10.09 11.97 12.84
CA TYR A 212 -9.06 12.56 13.71
C TYR A 212 -7.84 13.05 12.91
N LEU A 213 -7.36 12.25 11.96
CA LEU A 213 -6.19 12.56 11.14
C LEU A 213 -6.47 13.56 10.00
N ALA A 214 -7.73 13.68 9.57
CA ALA A 214 -8.13 14.54 8.44
C ALA A 214 -7.70 16.00 8.63
N ASN A 215 -7.75 16.50 9.87
CA ASN A 215 -7.34 17.87 10.23
C ASN A 215 -5.93 17.94 10.83
N ARG A 216 -5.11 16.89 10.66
CA ARG A 216 -3.76 16.74 11.22
C ARG A 216 -2.79 16.19 10.18
N GLU A 217 -2.71 16.88 9.05
CA GLU A 217 -1.86 16.53 7.91
C GLU A 217 -0.39 16.29 8.27
N GLN A 218 0.11 16.96 9.31
CA GLN A 218 1.50 16.76 9.78
C GLN A 218 1.79 15.31 10.16
N ILE A 219 0.80 14.55 10.63
CA ILE A 219 0.98 13.15 11.02
C ILE A 219 1.21 12.28 9.76
N VAL A 220 0.52 12.59 8.66
CA VAL A 220 0.76 11.92 7.37
C VAL A 220 2.15 12.25 6.85
N TRP A 221 2.58 13.51 6.97
CA TRP A 221 3.93 13.93 6.57
C TRP A 221 5.03 13.31 7.44
N LEU A 222 4.80 13.11 8.73
CA LEU A 222 5.73 12.39 9.60
C LEU A 222 5.91 10.94 9.15
N ALA A 223 4.83 10.27 8.73
CA ALA A 223 4.91 8.91 8.19
C ALA A 223 5.72 8.86 6.88
N LEU A 224 5.52 9.84 5.99
CA LEU A 224 6.32 10.00 4.78
C LEU A 224 7.80 10.25 5.09
N ARG A 225 8.09 11.21 5.98
CA ARG A 225 9.44 11.59 6.38
C ARG A 225 10.24 10.45 7.01
N GLY A 226 9.55 9.42 7.51
CA GLY A 226 10.21 8.21 8.01
C GLY A 226 11.14 7.52 7.01
N TYR A 227 10.95 7.75 5.70
CA TYR A 227 11.91 7.29 4.67
C TYR A 227 13.31 7.91 4.79
N GLU A 228 13.47 9.03 5.49
CA GLU A 228 14.78 9.64 5.79
C GLU A 228 15.60 8.80 6.78
N ASN A 229 14.96 7.92 7.56
CA ASN A 229 15.62 7.08 8.55
C ASN A 229 15.57 5.60 8.14
N PRO A 230 16.70 5.02 7.68
CA PRO A 230 16.75 3.63 7.22
C PRO A 230 16.26 2.58 8.23
N ASP A 231 16.42 2.83 9.53
CA ASP A 231 16.08 1.86 10.58
C ASP A 231 14.56 1.68 10.76
N VAL A 232 13.77 2.66 10.32
CA VAL A 232 12.31 2.66 10.49
C VAL A 232 11.52 2.91 9.21
N ALA A 233 12.20 3.22 8.11
CA ALA A 233 11.60 3.53 6.82
C ALA A 233 10.52 2.52 6.38
N LEU A 234 10.77 1.22 6.53
CA LEU A 234 9.78 0.20 6.16
C LEU A 234 8.60 0.14 7.14
N ASN A 235 8.81 0.43 8.42
CA ASN A 235 7.72 0.50 9.39
C ASN A 235 6.82 1.71 9.11
N THR A 236 7.41 2.89 8.89
CA THR A 236 6.64 4.10 8.56
C THR A 236 5.98 4.00 7.20
N GLY A 237 6.63 3.35 6.22
CA GLY A 237 6.04 3.04 4.92
C GLY A 237 4.80 2.14 5.00
N MET A 238 4.80 1.14 5.88
CA MET A 238 3.59 0.32 6.16
C MET A 238 2.45 1.17 6.73
N ILE A 239 2.76 2.05 7.69
CA ILE A 239 1.76 2.96 8.29
C ILE A 239 1.22 3.94 7.24
N LEU A 240 2.11 4.53 6.44
CA LEU A 240 1.75 5.47 5.38
C LEU A 240 0.81 4.80 4.36
N LYS A 241 1.14 3.61 3.87
CA LYS A 241 0.27 2.88 2.93
C LYS A 241 -1.11 2.60 3.50
N GLU A 242 -1.22 2.34 4.81
CA GLU A 242 -2.52 2.19 5.44
C GLU A 242 -3.30 3.52 5.46
N MET A 243 -2.63 4.64 5.76
CA MET A 243 -3.26 5.98 5.67
C MET A 243 -3.78 6.28 4.26
N LEU A 244 -2.98 5.97 3.23
CA LEU A 244 -3.31 6.25 1.83
C LEU A 244 -4.54 5.47 1.32
N ARG A 245 -5.01 4.45 2.05
CA ARG A 245 -6.28 3.76 1.73
C ARG A 245 -7.50 4.65 1.90
N HIS A 246 -7.40 5.71 2.71
CA HIS A 246 -8.49 6.64 2.96
C HIS A 246 -8.29 7.91 2.13
N GLU A 247 -9.27 8.22 1.28
CA GLU A 247 -9.18 9.31 0.30
C GLU A 247 -8.81 10.66 0.93
N VAL A 248 -9.39 10.99 2.08
CA VAL A 248 -9.10 12.25 2.79
C VAL A 248 -7.63 12.36 3.21
N LEU A 249 -7.02 11.28 3.68
CA LEU A 249 -5.61 11.30 4.10
C LEU A 249 -4.66 11.26 2.90
N ALA A 250 -5.02 10.50 1.85
CA ALA A 250 -4.30 10.53 0.59
C ALA A 250 -4.32 11.93 -0.03
N LYS A 251 -5.45 12.64 0.06
CA LYS A 251 -5.58 14.03 -0.39
C LYS A 251 -4.62 14.96 0.34
N ASN A 252 -4.53 14.86 1.67
CA ASN A 252 -3.61 15.68 2.49
C ASN A 252 -2.15 15.50 2.06
N LEU A 253 -1.77 14.31 1.58
CA LEU A 253 -0.44 14.11 1.04
C LEU A 253 -0.32 14.60 -0.41
N LEU A 254 -1.19 14.12 -1.31
CA LEU A 254 -1.11 14.36 -2.75
C LEU A 254 -1.13 15.85 -3.10
N TYR A 255 -1.96 16.64 -2.42
CA TYR A 255 -2.10 18.08 -2.67
C TYR A 255 -1.07 18.94 -1.91
N SER A 256 -0.19 18.32 -1.11
CA SER A 256 0.88 19.02 -0.39
C SER A 256 2.17 19.07 -1.19
N ASP A 257 3.04 20.04 -0.91
CA ASP A 257 4.39 20.07 -1.49
C ASP A 257 5.23 18.84 -1.08
N ARG A 258 4.89 18.18 0.05
CA ARG A 258 5.55 16.96 0.52
C ARG A 258 5.37 15.77 -0.41
N PHE A 259 4.35 15.78 -1.26
CA PHE A 259 4.22 14.77 -2.31
C PHE A 259 5.47 14.70 -3.21
N TYR A 260 6.13 15.83 -3.43
CA TYR A 260 7.33 15.93 -4.26
C TYR A 260 8.62 15.53 -3.54
N ASP A 261 8.55 15.07 -2.29
CA ASP A 261 9.67 14.44 -1.59
C ASP A 261 9.86 12.96 -2.04
N PHE A 262 8.81 12.30 -2.56
CA PHE A 262 8.87 10.91 -3.04
C PHE A 262 9.98 10.63 -4.06
N PRO A 263 10.17 11.43 -5.13
CA PRO A 263 11.29 11.25 -6.05
C PRO A 263 12.65 11.21 -5.36
N GLY A 264 12.87 12.05 -4.34
CA GLY A 264 14.09 12.03 -3.53
C GLY A 264 14.26 10.69 -2.82
N TYR A 265 13.21 10.22 -2.13
CA TYR A 265 13.25 8.92 -1.45
C TYR A 265 13.44 7.74 -2.41
N ILE A 266 12.84 7.79 -3.59
CA ILE A 266 12.96 6.75 -4.63
C ILE A 266 14.38 6.68 -5.19
N GLU A 267 15.06 7.81 -5.39
CA GLU A 267 16.36 7.85 -6.06
C GLU A 267 17.55 7.76 -5.09
N GLN A 268 17.38 8.21 -3.85
CA GLN A 268 18.51 8.46 -2.94
C GLN A 268 18.61 7.46 -1.77
N THR A 269 17.62 6.57 -1.60
CA THR A 269 17.62 5.59 -0.50
C THR A 269 18.07 4.19 -0.95
N THR A 270 18.20 3.27 0.01
CA THR A 270 18.57 1.88 -0.29
C THR A 270 17.47 1.19 -1.09
N PHE A 271 17.84 0.16 -1.87
CA PHE A 271 16.93 -0.52 -2.79
C PHE A 271 15.57 -0.91 -2.17
N GLY A 272 15.58 -1.50 -0.97
CA GLY A 272 14.34 -1.91 -0.29
C GLY A 272 13.45 -0.71 0.08
N ILE A 273 14.05 0.38 0.53
CA ILE A 273 13.35 1.62 0.90
C ILE A 273 12.82 2.31 -0.36
N ALA A 274 13.63 2.43 -1.41
CA ALA A 274 13.23 3.01 -2.69
C ALA A 274 12.05 2.27 -3.31
N CYS A 275 12.04 0.92 -3.26
CA CYS A 275 10.91 0.12 -3.74
C CYS A 275 9.63 0.37 -2.92
N ASP A 276 9.76 0.48 -1.60
CA ASP A 276 8.62 0.76 -0.73
C ASP A 276 8.07 2.18 -0.96
N ALA A 277 8.95 3.18 -1.08
CA ALA A 277 8.60 4.56 -1.43
C ALA A 277 7.92 4.65 -2.80
N MET A 278 8.43 3.94 -3.82
CA MET A 278 7.80 3.85 -5.14
C MET A 278 6.40 3.23 -5.05
N SER A 279 6.22 2.20 -4.21
CA SER A 279 4.90 1.60 -3.98
C SER A 279 3.92 2.59 -3.34
N SER A 280 4.36 3.36 -2.35
CA SER A 280 3.54 4.40 -1.70
C SER A 280 3.22 5.56 -2.63
N PHE A 281 4.18 5.97 -3.47
CA PHE A 281 3.99 6.97 -4.51
C PHE A 281 2.96 6.51 -5.55
N LYS A 282 3.07 5.27 -6.03
CA LYS A 282 2.09 4.64 -6.91
C LYS A 282 0.69 4.62 -6.29
N GLU A 283 0.59 4.25 -5.02
CA GLU A 283 -0.67 4.18 -4.29
C GLU A 283 -1.40 5.54 -4.30
N CYS A 284 -0.66 6.64 -4.03
CA CYS A 284 -1.19 7.99 -4.10
C CYS A 284 -1.77 8.34 -5.48
N LEU A 285 -1.15 7.83 -6.55
CA LEU A 285 -1.47 8.16 -7.94
C LEU A 285 -2.47 7.21 -8.59
N THR A 286 -2.88 6.12 -7.93
CA THR A 286 -3.69 5.10 -8.60
C THR A 286 -4.88 4.60 -7.81
N ARG A 287 -4.96 4.85 -6.50
CA ARG A 287 -6.06 4.35 -5.68
C ARG A 287 -7.35 5.15 -5.87
N HIS A 288 -7.31 6.46 -5.63
CA HIS A 288 -8.50 7.32 -5.59
C HIS A 288 -8.70 8.03 -6.93
N LYS A 289 -9.21 7.30 -7.92
CA LYS A 289 -9.22 7.68 -9.36
C LYS A 289 -9.72 9.10 -9.63
N SER A 290 -10.89 9.46 -9.11
CA SER A 290 -11.48 10.79 -9.34
C SER A 290 -10.62 11.91 -8.77
N MET A 291 -10.15 11.76 -7.53
CA MET A 291 -9.30 12.75 -6.87
C MET A 291 -7.96 12.93 -7.59
N VAL A 292 -7.35 11.82 -8.04
CA VAL A 292 -6.07 11.85 -8.74
C VAL A 292 -6.22 12.47 -10.13
N SER A 293 -7.28 12.14 -10.87
CA SER A 293 -7.58 12.75 -12.17
C SER A 293 -7.65 14.28 -12.04
N THR A 294 -8.44 14.79 -11.10
CA THR A 294 -8.52 16.24 -10.82
C THR A 294 -7.15 16.83 -10.48
N TYR A 295 -6.39 16.20 -9.58
CA TYR A 295 -5.06 16.67 -9.21
C TYR A 295 -4.10 16.75 -10.41
N LEU A 296 -4.07 15.71 -11.24
CA LEU A 296 -3.18 15.61 -12.40
C LEU A 296 -3.55 16.62 -13.49
N GLU A 297 -4.84 16.93 -13.67
CA GLU A 297 -5.29 17.98 -14.58
C GLU A 297 -4.85 19.36 -14.09
N ASP A 298 -5.10 19.67 -12.82
CA ASP A 298 -4.80 20.98 -12.22
C ASP A 298 -3.29 21.25 -12.08
N ASN A 299 -2.49 20.21 -11.83
CA ASN A 299 -1.06 20.31 -11.55
C ASN A 299 -0.19 19.71 -12.66
N TYR A 300 -0.74 19.57 -13.85
CA TYR A 300 -0.16 18.81 -14.97
C TYR A 300 1.32 19.15 -15.21
N ASP A 301 1.65 20.43 -15.38
CA ASP A 301 3.01 20.85 -15.76
C ASP A 301 4.02 20.59 -14.64
N LYS A 302 3.69 20.91 -13.38
CA LYS A 302 4.55 20.64 -12.22
C LYS A 302 4.74 19.13 -12.01
N PHE A 303 3.67 18.36 -12.14
CA PHE A 303 3.72 16.90 -12.00
C PHE A 303 4.59 16.26 -13.08
N PHE A 304 4.28 16.46 -14.36
CA PHE A 304 4.98 15.78 -15.46
C PHE A 304 6.42 16.26 -15.67
N SER A 305 6.73 17.52 -15.36
CA SER A 305 8.13 17.98 -15.33
C SER A 305 8.96 17.21 -14.30
N THR A 306 8.41 16.98 -13.11
CA THR A 306 9.07 16.16 -12.08
C THR A 306 9.11 14.69 -12.46
N TYR A 307 8.00 14.15 -12.95
CA TYR A 307 7.84 12.73 -13.26
C TYR A 307 8.75 12.28 -14.43
N THR A 308 9.02 13.17 -15.38
CA THR A 308 9.93 12.89 -16.50
C THR A 308 11.34 12.53 -16.02
N ASN A 309 11.79 13.11 -14.91
CA ASN A 309 13.09 12.76 -14.32
C ASN A 309 13.14 11.30 -13.88
N LEU A 310 12.04 10.77 -13.32
CA LEU A 310 11.95 9.36 -12.91
C LEU A 310 11.94 8.41 -14.11
N ILE A 311 11.23 8.78 -15.19
CA ILE A 311 11.22 8.03 -16.46
C ILE A 311 12.63 7.97 -17.08
N GLN A 312 13.41 9.05 -16.94
CA GLN A 312 14.74 9.15 -17.50
C GLN A 312 15.87 8.69 -16.56
N SER A 313 15.52 8.27 -15.34
CA SER A 313 16.45 7.85 -14.28
C SER A 313 17.55 6.90 -14.76
N SER A 314 18.77 7.06 -14.26
CA SER A 314 19.85 6.10 -14.50
C SER A 314 19.64 4.79 -13.75
N ASN A 315 18.83 4.79 -12.68
CA ASN A 315 18.45 3.59 -11.94
C ASN A 315 17.45 2.76 -12.75
N TYR A 316 17.85 1.53 -13.10
CA TYR A 316 17.04 0.62 -13.91
C TYR A 316 15.65 0.37 -13.31
N VAL A 317 15.55 0.14 -12.01
CA VAL A 317 14.28 -0.19 -11.35
C VAL A 317 13.38 1.04 -11.30
N THR A 318 13.91 2.20 -10.92
CA THR A 318 13.16 3.46 -10.93
C THR A 318 12.63 3.78 -12.32
N LYS A 319 13.50 3.76 -13.33
CA LYS A 319 13.13 3.99 -14.74
C LYS A 319 12.02 3.05 -15.19
N ARG A 320 12.21 1.74 -15.01
CA ARG A 320 11.22 0.75 -15.46
C ARG A 320 9.87 0.93 -14.76
N GLN A 321 9.86 1.05 -13.43
CA GLN A 321 8.60 1.16 -12.67
C GLN A 321 7.88 2.48 -12.97
N SER A 322 8.61 3.56 -13.24
CA SER A 322 8.03 4.85 -13.60
C SER A 322 7.40 4.83 -15.00
N ILE A 323 8.03 4.17 -15.98
CA ILE A 323 7.43 3.99 -17.32
C ILE A 323 6.16 3.12 -17.23
N LYS A 324 6.23 2.03 -16.46
CA LYS A 324 5.06 1.17 -16.23
C LYS A 324 3.91 1.95 -15.60
N LEU A 325 4.18 2.70 -14.53
CA LEU A 325 3.18 3.51 -13.84
C LEU A 325 2.64 4.63 -14.74
N LEU A 326 3.46 5.24 -15.60
CA LEU A 326 2.97 6.18 -16.62
C LEU A 326 1.91 5.51 -17.52
N GLY A 327 2.18 4.30 -18.01
CA GLY A 327 1.21 3.54 -18.80
C GLY A 327 -0.10 3.31 -18.05
N GLU A 328 -0.04 2.92 -16.77
CA GLU A 328 -1.21 2.74 -15.92
C GLU A 328 -2.00 4.06 -15.73
N ILE A 329 -1.32 5.19 -15.55
CA ILE A 329 -1.95 6.51 -15.40
C ILE A 329 -2.66 6.92 -16.69
N LEU A 330 -1.99 6.80 -17.84
CA LEU A 330 -2.53 7.27 -19.13
C LEU A 330 -3.68 6.40 -19.65
N LEU A 331 -3.69 5.10 -19.32
CA LEU A 331 -4.73 4.18 -19.75
C LEU A 331 -5.95 4.16 -18.81
N ASP A 332 -5.89 4.83 -17.66
CA ASP A 332 -7.04 4.95 -16.77
C ASP A 332 -8.11 5.87 -17.38
N ARG A 333 -9.34 5.38 -17.46
CA ARG A 333 -10.48 6.13 -18.03
C ARG A 333 -10.75 7.48 -17.36
N SER A 334 -10.44 7.61 -16.06
CA SER A 334 -10.61 8.89 -15.33
C SER A 334 -9.60 9.94 -15.78
N ASN A 335 -8.46 9.52 -16.32
CA ASN A 335 -7.37 10.39 -16.76
C ASN A 335 -7.47 10.75 -18.25
N TYR A 336 -8.64 10.67 -18.88
CA TYR A 336 -8.79 10.91 -20.31
C TYR A 336 -8.23 12.27 -20.77
N ASN A 337 -8.49 13.35 -20.03
CA ASN A 337 -7.98 14.69 -20.36
C ASN A 337 -6.46 14.76 -20.18
N VAL A 338 -5.94 14.19 -19.09
CA VAL A 338 -4.50 14.08 -18.81
C VAL A 338 -3.80 13.32 -19.94
N MET A 339 -4.35 12.18 -20.34
CA MET A 339 -3.85 11.36 -21.44
C MET A 339 -3.83 12.14 -22.75
N ASN A 340 -4.93 12.80 -23.12
CA ASN A 340 -5.01 13.60 -24.34
C ASN A 340 -3.97 14.72 -24.37
N ARG A 341 -3.74 15.40 -23.24
CA ARG A 341 -2.69 16.42 -23.13
C ARG A 341 -1.30 15.80 -23.27
N TYR A 342 -1.07 14.65 -22.66
CA TYR A 342 0.22 13.94 -22.71
C TYR A 342 0.60 13.48 -24.10
N ILE A 343 -0.34 12.85 -24.81
CA ILE A 343 -0.10 12.31 -26.16
C ILE A 343 -0.07 13.38 -27.25
N SER A 344 -0.35 14.63 -26.89
CA SER A 344 -0.27 15.78 -27.80
C SER A 344 1.08 16.49 -27.78
N ASN A 345 1.99 16.11 -26.88
CA ASN A 345 3.30 16.71 -26.74
C ASN A 345 4.38 15.94 -27.52
N GLU A 346 5.13 16.64 -28.38
CA GLU A 346 6.17 16.05 -29.23
C GLU A 346 7.33 15.43 -28.44
N ASP A 347 7.74 16.06 -27.34
CA ASP A 347 8.88 15.61 -26.56
C ASP A 347 8.54 14.33 -25.80
N ASN A 348 7.31 14.20 -25.32
CA ASN A 348 6.81 12.94 -24.76
C ASN A 348 6.88 11.80 -25.78
N LEU A 349 6.46 12.04 -27.04
CA LEU A 349 6.59 11.04 -28.11
C LEU A 349 8.06 10.68 -28.36
N LYS A 350 8.94 11.67 -28.48
CA LYS A 350 10.39 11.45 -28.69
C LYS A 350 11.01 10.62 -27.56
N ILE A 351 10.65 10.90 -26.31
CA ILE A 351 11.10 10.12 -25.15
C ILE A 351 10.68 8.65 -25.32
N MET A 352 9.40 8.38 -25.62
CA MET A 352 8.90 7.01 -25.77
C MET A 352 9.56 6.29 -26.95
N MET A 353 9.73 6.96 -28.09
CA MET A 353 10.43 6.40 -29.26
C MET A 353 11.90 6.07 -28.97
N ASN A 354 12.58 6.87 -28.14
CA ASN A 354 13.94 6.57 -27.72
C ASN A 354 13.98 5.39 -26.73
N LEU A 355 13.02 5.30 -25.81
CA LEU A 355 12.92 4.20 -24.85
C LEU A 355 12.58 2.85 -25.50
N LEU A 356 11.88 2.84 -26.65
CA LEU A 356 11.73 1.63 -27.49
C LEU A 356 13.08 1.05 -27.94
N LYS A 357 14.14 1.85 -27.96
CA LYS A 357 15.50 1.45 -28.32
C LYS A 357 16.42 1.29 -27.11
N ASP A 358 15.90 1.31 -25.89
CA ASP A 358 16.71 1.13 -24.67
C ASP A 358 17.42 -0.22 -24.69
N LYS A 359 18.59 -0.34 -24.05
CA LYS A 359 19.33 -1.61 -23.97
C LYS A 359 18.54 -2.74 -23.26
N SER A 360 17.59 -2.40 -22.40
CA SER A 360 16.79 -3.37 -21.65
C SER A 360 15.49 -3.70 -22.36
N LYS A 361 15.33 -4.98 -22.75
CA LYS A 361 14.07 -5.53 -23.31
C LYS A 361 12.83 -5.19 -22.45
N ASN A 362 12.99 -5.17 -21.12
CA ASN A 362 11.88 -4.84 -20.23
C ASN A 362 11.49 -3.36 -20.30
N ILE A 363 12.45 -2.44 -20.44
CA ILE A 363 12.16 -1.01 -20.62
C ILE A 363 11.50 -0.78 -21.97
N GLN A 364 12.02 -1.41 -23.03
CA GLN A 364 11.44 -1.36 -24.36
C GLN A 364 9.95 -1.77 -24.32
N PHE A 365 9.64 -2.85 -23.60
CA PHE A 365 8.28 -3.36 -23.46
C PHE A 365 7.34 -2.40 -22.73
N GLU A 366 7.75 -1.82 -21.59
CA GLU A 366 6.91 -0.81 -20.90
C GLU A 366 6.73 0.45 -21.77
N ALA A 367 7.78 0.87 -22.50
CA ALA A 367 7.72 2.02 -23.41
C ALA A 367 6.76 1.78 -24.58
N PHE A 368 6.66 0.55 -25.07
CA PHE A 368 5.69 0.16 -26.10
C PHE A 368 4.25 0.41 -25.65
N HIS A 369 3.90 0.08 -24.40
CA HIS A 369 2.55 0.30 -23.89
C HIS A 369 2.18 1.79 -23.79
N VAL A 370 3.15 2.68 -23.61
CA VAL A 370 2.92 4.13 -23.67
C VAL A 370 2.88 4.61 -25.12
N PHE A 371 3.83 4.18 -25.95
CA PHE A 371 3.92 4.53 -27.37
C PHE A 371 2.64 4.16 -28.14
N LYS A 372 2.03 3.00 -27.83
CA LYS A 372 0.78 2.57 -28.50
C LYS A 372 -0.33 3.60 -28.35
N VAL A 373 -0.40 4.32 -27.23
CA VAL A 373 -1.44 5.33 -26.98
C VAL A 373 -1.32 6.52 -27.95
N PHE A 374 -0.10 6.93 -28.31
CA PHE A 374 0.13 7.96 -29.32
C PHE A 374 -0.36 7.54 -30.70
N VAL A 375 -0.05 6.30 -31.09
CA VAL A 375 -0.38 5.77 -32.42
C VAL A 375 -1.85 5.37 -32.53
N ALA A 376 -2.46 4.89 -31.44
CA ALA A 376 -3.87 4.52 -31.39
C ALA A 376 -4.81 5.74 -31.33
N ASN A 377 -4.29 6.94 -31.05
CA ASN A 377 -5.11 8.15 -31.03
C ASN A 377 -5.76 8.40 -32.41
N PRO A 378 -7.10 8.41 -32.53
CA PRO A 378 -7.78 8.65 -33.80
C PRO A 378 -7.69 10.10 -34.27
N ARG A 379 -7.40 11.04 -33.36
CA ARG A 379 -7.27 12.48 -33.62
C ARG A 379 -5.86 12.95 -33.25
N LYS A 380 -4.86 12.43 -33.98
CA LYS A 380 -3.46 12.78 -33.75
C LYS A 380 -3.24 14.28 -34.03
N PRO A 381 -2.57 15.02 -33.15
CA PRO A 381 -2.17 16.39 -33.46
C PRO A 381 -1.22 16.41 -34.67
N PRO A 382 -1.25 17.46 -35.51
CA PRO A 382 -0.44 17.51 -36.73
C PRO A 382 1.06 17.33 -36.49
N ALA A 383 1.58 17.84 -35.38
CA ALA A 383 2.98 17.69 -34.99
C ALA A 383 3.36 16.23 -34.68
N ILE A 384 2.49 15.52 -33.96
CA ILE A 384 2.65 14.09 -33.64
C ILE A 384 2.59 13.26 -34.92
N GLU A 385 1.61 13.53 -35.78
CA GLU A 385 1.46 12.84 -37.06
C GLU A 385 2.68 13.06 -37.96
N SER A 386 3.20 14.29 -38.03
CA SER A 386 4.41 14.64 -38.80
C SER A 386 5.63 13.83 -38.32
N ILE A 387 5.83 13.69 -37.01
CA ILE A 387 6.93 12.88 -36.46
C ILE A 387 6.78 11.41 -36.85
N LEU A 388 5.58 10.83 -36.70
CA LEU A 388 5.32 9.44 -37.07
C LEU A 388 5.51 9.20 -38.57
N ARG A 389 5.00 10.10 -39.42
CA ARG A 389 5.13 10.04 -40.88
C ARG A 389 6.59 10.09 -41.33
N ARG A 390 7.37 11.01 -40.76
CA ARG A 390 8.81 11.14 -41.06
C ARG A 390 9.63 9.90 -40.68
N ASN A 391 9.16 9.10 -39.72
CA ASN A 391 9.82 7.88 -39.26
C ASN A 391 9.08 6.60 -39.70
N LYS A 392 8.09 6.71 -40.61
CA LYS A 392 7.14 5.64 -40.96
C LYS A 392 7.81 4.32 -41.32
N GLU A 393 8.67 4.33 -42.34
CA GLU A 393 9.36 3.13 -42.83
C GLU A 393 10.18 2.46 -41.72
N LYS A 394 11.01 3.26 -41.03
CA LYS A 394 11.85 2.77 -39.93
C LYS A 394 11.05 2.21 -38.76
N LEU A 395 9.90 2.80 -38.45
CA LEU A 395 9.02 2.33 -37.38
C LEU A 395 8.36 1.01 -37.75
N ILE A 396 7.90 0.85 -38.98
CA ILE A 396 7.29 -0.40 -39.46
C ILE A 396 8.32 -1.53 -39.41
N ASP A 397 9.51 -1.30 -39.96
CA ASP A 397 10.60 -2.30 -39.96
C ASP A 397 11.03 -2.65 -38.54
N PHE A 398 11.10 -1.66 -37.65
CA PHE A 398 11.39 -1.87 -36.24
C PHE A 398 10.33 -2.75 -35.57
N LEU A 399 9.04 -2.39 -35.70
CA LEU A 399 7.93 -3.09 -35.05
C LEU A 399 7.77 -4.53 -35.56
N ARG A 400 8.02 -4.80 -36.84
CA ARG A 400 7.99 -6.18 -37.39
C ARG A 400 8.99 -7.11 -36.72
N ASN A 401 10.10 -6.57 -36.21
CA ASN A 401 11.16 -7.32 -35.55
C ASN A 401 11.15 -7.18 -34.02
N PHE A 402 10.19 -6.43 -33.47
CA PHE A 402 10.16 -6.07 -32.06
C PHE A 402 9.57 -7.20 -31.20
N HIS A 403 10.39 -7.75 -30.30
CA HIS A 403 10.03 -8.80 -29.33
C HIS A 403 9.27 -10.01 -29.92
N ASN A 404 9.68 -10.49 -31.09
CA ASN A 404 9.09 -11.70 -31.70
C ASN A 404 9.37 -12.99 -30.92
N ASP A 405 10.26 -12.93 -29.92
CA ASP A 405 10.57 -14.03 -29.01
C ASP A 405 9.50 -14.24 -27.92
N LYS A 406 8.50 -13.35 -27.82
CA LYS A 406 7.39 -13.49 -26.87
C LYS A 406 6.19 -14.21 -27.49
N ASP A 407 5.80 -15.32 -26.86
CA ASP A 407 4.54 -16.01 -27.15
C ASP A 407 3.39 -15.36 -26.36
N ASP A 408 3.04 -14.14 -26.78
CA ASP A 408 1.99 -13.31 -26.19
C ASP A 408 1.09 -12.81 -27.33
N GLU A 409 -0.05 -13.47 -27.50
CA GLU A 409 -1.01 -13.21 -28.60
C GLU A 409 -1.51 -11.77 -28.55
N GLN A 410 -1.88 -11.27 -27.36
CA GLN A 410 -2.36 -9.90 -27.19
C GLN A 410 -1.29 -8.89 -27.61
N PHE A 411 -0.03 -9.10 -27.23
CA PHE A 411 1.06 -8.22 -27.63
C PHE A 411 1.28 -8.24 -29.16
N ASN A 412 1.19 -9.41 -29.79
CA ASN A 412 1.34 -9.53 -31.24
C ASN A 412 0.19 -8.85 -32.00
N ASP A 413 -1.04 -8.94 -31.50
CA ASP A 413 -2.20 -8.23 -32.05
C ASP A 413 -2.04 -6.71 -31.90
N GLU A 414 -1.64 -6.22 -30.73
CA GLU A 414 -1.36 -4.80 -30.52
C GLU A 414 -0.29 -4.30 -31.48
N LYS A 415 0.78 -5.07 -31.67
CA LYS A 415 1.88 -4.74 -32.60
C LYS A 415 1.40 -4.70 -34.05
N GLY A 416 0.61 -5.69 -34.49
CA GLY A 416 0.01 -5.72 -35.82
C GLY A 416 -0.92 -4.53 -36.07
N PHE A 417 -1.76 -4.20 -35.09
CA PHE A 417 -2.61 -3.02 -35.13
C PHE A 417 -1.80 -1.73 -35.30
N LEU A 418 -0.71 -1.55 -34.54
CA LEU A 418 0.14 -0.37 -34.66
C LEU A 418 0.81 -0.25 -36.03
N ILE A 419 1.27 -1.36 -36.62
CA ILE A 419 1.86 -1.37 -37.96
C ILE A 419 0.84 -0.85 -38.98
N ILE A 420 -0.38 -1.38 -38.95
CA ILE A 420 -1.46 -0.96 -39.85
C ILE A 420 -1.79 0.53 -39.66
N GLN A 421 -1.85 1.01 -38.42
CA GLN A 421 -2.11 2.43 -38.14
C GLN A 421 -1.01 3.33 -38.70
N ILE A 422 0.27 2.93 -38.59
CA ILE A 422 1.41 3.69 -39.11
C ILE A 422 1.47 3.63 -40.64
N GLU A 423 1.18 2.48 -41.25
CA GLU A 423 1.09 2.30 -42.71
C GLU A 423 0.01 3.20 -43.33
N ASN A 424 -1.12 3.41 -42.63
CA ASN A 424 -2.22 4.24 -43.08
C ASN A 424 -2.05 5.75 -42.83
N LEU A 425 -0.94 6.18 -42.21
CA LEU A 425 -0.59 7.60 -42.16
C LEU A 425 -0.36 8.10 -43.59
N LYS A 426 -1.21 9.05 -44.00
CA LYS A 426 -1.13 9.73 -45.31
C LYS A 426 0.01 10.72 -45.35
#